data_AF-A0A958TL86-F1
#
_entry.id   AF-A0A958TL86-F1
#
_cell.length_a   1.000
_cell.length_b   1.000
_cell.length_c   1.000
_cell.angle_alpha   90.00
_cell.angle_beta   90.00
_cell.angle_gamma   90.00
#
_symmetry.space_group_name_H-M   'P 1'
#
loop_
_entity.id
_entity.type
_entity.pdbx_description
1 polymer ?
#
loop_
_entity_poly.entity_id
_entity_poly.type
_entity_poly.pdbx_seq_one_letter_code
_entity_poly.pdbx_strand_id
1 'polypeptide(L)' 'IMRKQIIDIIKSMDDYELIEASVSPFELQKADELFVTNVIVGVQPISNYRKKEFTSDLSKALVKKLNIKVRLS' A
#
# COMPACT_ATOMS: atom_id res chain seq x y z
N ILE A 1 4.74 -0.74 -13.89
CA ILE A 1 3.36 -0.34 -14.25
C ILE A 1 2.49 -0.21 -13.00
N MET A 2 2.34 -1.26 -12.18
CA MET A 2 1.51 -1.16 -10.95
C MET A 2 1.97 -0.13 -9.93
N ARG A 3 3.28 -0.01 -9.68
CA ARG A 3 3.81 1.03 -8.78
C ARG A 3 3.31 2.44 -9.16
N LYS A 4 3.31 2.79 -10.45
CA LYS A 4 2.82 4.09 -10.93
C LYS A 4 1.33 4.27 -10.63
N GLN A 5 0.52 3.25 -10.89
CA GLN A 5 -0.93 3.30 -10.62
C GLN A 5 -1.23 3.51 -9.14
N ILE A 6 -0.50 2.85 -8.25
CA ILE A 6 -0.65 3.02 -6.80
C ILE A 6 -0.20 4.42 -6.36
N ILE A 7 0.93 4.92 -6.87
CA ILE A 7 1.39 6.29 -6.59
C ILE A 7 0.33 7.32 -7.01
N ASP A 8 -0.26 7.18 -8.20
CA ASP A 8 -1.30 8.09 -8.67
C ASP A 8 -2.57 8.04 -7.79
N ILE A 9 -2.91 6.86 -7.27
CA ILE A 9 -4.04 6.70 -6.34
C ILE A 9 -3.74 7.35 -4.99
N ILE A 10 -2.52 7.19 -4.48
CA ILE A 10 -2.12 7.81 -3.20
C ILE A 10 -2.07 9.33 -3.36
N LYS A 11 -1.56 9.84 -4.48
CA LYS A 11 -1.53 11.29 -4.78
C LYS A 11 -2.92 11.92 -4.93
N SER A 12 -3.96 11.12 -5.23
CA SER A 12 -5.34 11.59 -5.26
C SER A 12 -6.05 11.48 -3.89
N MET A 13 -5.34 11.06 -2.86
CA MET A 13 -5.81 11.05 -1.48
C MET A 13 -5.14 12.22 -0.75
N ASP A 14 -5.91 13.22 -0.35
CA ASP A 14 -5.38 14.41 0.35
C ASP A 14 -4.81 14.07 1.74
N ASP A 15 -5.18 12.91 2.30
CA ASP A 15 -4.80 12.48 3.65
C ASP A 15 -3.41 11.82 3.73
N TYR A 16 -2.76 11.54 2.59
CA TYR A 16 -1.52 10.76 2.56
C TYR A 16 -0.42 11.43 1.74
N GLU A 17 0.77 11.52 2.34
CA GLU A 17 1.99 11.95 1.66
C GLU A 17 2.81 10.74 1.20
N LEU A 18 3.31 10.77 -0.03
CA LEU A 18 4.17 9.72 -0.58
C LEU A 18 5.64 10.13 -0.50
N ILE A 19 6.43 9.40 0.28
CA ILE A 19 7.86 9.62 0.46
C ILE A 19 8.64 8.41 -0.07
N GLU A 20 9.61 8.67 -0.96
CA GLU A 20 10.55 7.64 -1.42
C GLU A 20 11.89 7.78 -0.67
N ALA A 21 12.12 6.88 0.29
CA ALA A 21 13.34 6.84 1.07
C ALA A 21 13.84 5.40 1.25
N SER A 22 15.11 5.24 1.61
CA SER A 22 15.63 3.95 2.06
C SER A 22 15.01 3.59 3.41
N VAL A 23 14.37 2.43 3.50
CA VAL A 23 13.74 1.93 4.72
C VAL A 23 14.64 0.94 5.43
N SER A 24 14.78 1.12 6.74
CA SER A 24 15.48 0.19 7.63
C SER A 24 14.53 -0.90 8.17
N PRO A 25 15.04 -2.08 8.55
CA PRO A 25 14.22 -3.12 9.17
C PRO A 25 13.54 -2.71 10.49
N PHE A 26 14.01 -1.63 11.12
CA PHE A 26 13.41 -1.07 12.33
C PHE A 26 12.16 -0.25 12.03
N GLU A 27 12.16 0.51 10.93
CA GLU A 27 10.98 1.27 10.48
C GLU A 27 9.85 0.35 10.05
N LEU A 28 10.17 -0.78 9.39
CA LEU A 28 9.17 -1.81 9.06
C LEU A 28 8.49 -2.38 10.31
N GLN A 29 9.20 -2.48 11.43
CA GLN A 29 8.61 -2.91 12.71
C GLN A 29 7.87 -1.79 13.44
N LYS A 30 8.12 -0.52 13.12
CA LYS A 30 7.40 0.61 13.70
C LYS A 30 6.15 0.97 12.90
N ALA A 31 6.13 0.70 11.59
CA ALA A 31 5.01 0.97 10.71
C ALA A 31 3.68 0.40 11.25
N ASP A 32 2.59 1.14 11.10
CA ASP A 32 1.26 0.70 11.52
C ASP A 32 0.69 -0.35 10.56
N GLU A 33 1.02 -0.22 9.26
CA GLU A 33 0.58 -1.11 8.20
C GLU A 33 1.71 -1.36 7.19
N LEU A 34 1.76 -2.58 6.64
CA LEU A 34 2.71 -2.97 5.61
C LEU A 34 2.00 -3.74 4.50
N PHE A 35 2.34 -3.46 3.24
CA PHE A 35 1.80 -4.16 2.09
C PHE A 35 2.82 -4.22 0.95
N VAL A 36 2.63 -5.16 0.04
CA VAL A 36 3.42 -5.31 -1.18
C VAL A 36 2.53 -5.14 -2.40
N THR A 37 3.10 -4.59 -3.46
CA THR A 37 2.39 -4.38 -4.72
C THR A 37 2.96 -5.28 -5.82
N ASN A 38 2.08 -6.00 -6.53
CA ASN A 38 2.43 -6.87 -7.65
C ASN A 38 1.48 -6.57 -8.83
N VAL A 39 1.94 -6.81 -10.06
CA VAL A 39 1.09 -6.81 -11.27
C VAL A 39 0.00 -7.88 -11.25
N ILE A 40 0.27 -9.06 -10.69
CA ILE A 40 -0.67 -10.18 -10.67
C ILE A 40 -1.78 -9.96 -9.62
N VAL A 41 -1.39 -9.58 -8.39
CA VAL A 41 -2.31 -9.48 -7.23
C VAL A 41 -2.76 -8.04 -6.98
N GLY A 42 -2.06 -7.04 -7.52
CA GLY A 42 -2.31 -5.64 -7.23
C GLY A 42 -1.67 -5.21 -5.91
N VAL A 43 -2.44 -5.25 -4.83
CA VAL A 43 -2.00 -4.88 -3.46
C VAL A 43 -2.26 -6.05 -2.53
N GLN A 44 -1.23 -6.51 -1.84
CA GLN A 44 -1.31 -7.60 -0.88
C GLN A 44 -0.86 -7.09 0.50
N PRO A 45 -1.75 -7.07 1.51
CA PRO A 45 -1.38 -6.70 2.87
C PRO A 45 -0.46 -7.75 3.51
N ILE A 46 0.45 -7.29 4.36
CA ILE A 46 1.25 -8.14 5.24
C ILE A 46 0.65 -8.04 6.63
N SER A 47 -0.01 -9.10 7.08
CA SER A 47 -0.59 -9.15 8.43
C SER A 47 0.44 -9.41 9.52
N ASN A 48 1.53 -10.10 9.19
CA ASN A 48 2.54 -10.52 10.14
C ASN A 48 3.94 -10.31 9.57
N TYR A 49 4.77 -9.56 10.31
CA TYR A 49 6.22 -9.49 10.07
C TYR A 49 6.96 -9.66 11.38
N ARG A 50 7.71 -10.75 11.48
CA ARG A 50 8.41 -11.18 12.71
C ARG A 50 7.45 -11.36 13.88
N LYS A 51 7.53 -10.50 14.90
CA LYS A 51 6.70 -10.55 16.12
C LYS A 51 5.61 -9.46 16.13
N LYS A 52 5.46 -8.71 15.04
CA LYS A 52 4.46 -7.65 14.93
C LYS A 52 3.32 -8.06 14.01
N GLU A 53 2.11 -7.81 14.49
CA GLU A 53 0.87 -7.87 13.71
C GLU A 53 0.54 -6.47 13.19
N PHE A 54 0.09 -6.39 11.95
CA PHE A 54 -0.26 -5.13 11.27
C PHE A 54 -1.75 -5.12 10.91
N THR A 55 -2.34 -3.94 10.90
CA THR A 55 -3.69 -3.72 10.36
C THR A 55 -3.65 -3.74 8.84
N SER A 56 -4.83 -3.83 8.19
CA SER A 56 -4.94 -3.95 6.72
C SER A 56 -5.93 -2.94 6.12
N ASP A 57 -6.15 -1.83 6.81
CA ASP A 57 -7.21 -0.88 6.49
C ASP A 57 -6.88 -0.04 5.26
N LEU A 58 -5.64 0.46 5.18
CA LEU A 58 -5.15 1.20 4.02
C LEU A 58 -5.06 0.30 2.79
N SER A 59 -4.58 -0.93 2.95
CA SER A 59 -4.46 -1.91 1.87
C SER A 59 -5.83 -2.22 1.27
N LYS A 60 -6.86 -2.45 2.09
CA LYS A 60 -8.23 -2.68 1.62
C LYS A 60 -8.79 -1.45 0.90
N ALA A 61 -8.53 -0.25 1.41
CA ALA A 61 -8.94 0.99 0.74
C ALA A 61 -8.27 1.15 -0.64
N LEU A 62 -6.96 0.87 -0.72
CA LEU A 62 -6.20 0.92 -1.97
C LEU A 62 -6.71 -0.09 -3.00
N VAL A 63 -7.01 -1.33 -2.59
CA VAL A 63 -7.59 -2.36 -3.48
C VAL A 63 -8.93 -1.89 -4.05
N LYS A 64 -9.82 -1.32 -3.23
CA LYS A 64 -11.11 -0.80 -3.69
C LYS A 64 -10.92 0.33 -4.71
N LYS A 65 -10.06 1.31 -4.41
CA LYS A 65 -9.77 2.43 -5.32
C LYS A 65 -9.15 1.95 -6.63
N LEU A 66 -8.24 0.98 -6.56
CA LEU A 66 -7.61 0.39 -7.74
C LEU A 66 -8.66 -0.27 -8.65
N ASN A 67 -9.56 -1.08 -8.08
CA ASN A 67 -10.62 -1.75 -8.85
C ASN A 67 -11.61 -0.74 -9.48
N ILE A 68 -11.92 0.35 -8.77
CA ILE A 68 -12.75 1.44 -9.32
C ILE A 68 -12.04 2.09 -10.51
N LYS A 69 -10.76 2.45 -10.35
CA LYS A 69 -9.97 3.08 -11.42
C LYS A 69 -9.89 2.20 -12.68
N VAL A 70 -9.74 0.88 -12.51
CA VAL A 70 -9.74 -0.08 -13.63
C VAL A 70 -11.12 -0.19 -14.28
N ARG A 71 -12.21 -0.12 -13.52
CA ARG A 71 -13.58 -0.21 -14.06
C ARG A 71 -14.05 1.04 -14.81
N LEU A 72 -13.54 2.21 -14.45
CA LEU A 72 -13.86 3.49 -15.09
C LEU A 72 -12.94 3.83 -16.28
N SER A 73 -11.93 3.01 -16.54
CA SER A 73 -10.92 3.24 -17.59
C SER A 73 -11.18 2.44 -18.85
#